data_AF-A0A1T3W8X9-F1
#
_entry.id   AF-A0A1T3W8X9-F1
#
_cell.length_a   1.000
_cell.length_b   1.000
_cell.length_c   1.000
_cell.angle_alpha   90.00
_cell.angle_beta   90.00
_cell.angle_gamma   90.00
#
_symmetry.space_group_name_H-M   'P 1'
#
loop_
_entity.id
_entity.type
_entity.pdbx_description
1 polymer ?
#
loop_
_entity_poly.entity_id
_entity_poly.type
_entity_poly.pdbx_seq_one_letter_code
_entity_poly.pdbx_strand_id
1 'polypeptide(L)'
;MADLTPLAAPDWLRPLVDNVASVPDAYRRRVPADVLASISAANESATRAGTKRDAAVLVLFSGPVDGPAGGPPPATDLLVTVRASTLRNHSGQAAFPGGVSDPEDDGPVSTALREAREETGVDTDRLVPLAVLDRMFIPPTGFH
;
A
#
# COMPACT_ATOMS: atom_id res chain seq x y z
N MET A 1 12.65 -6.49 -12.09
CA MET A 1 11.45 -6.59 -11.25
C MET A 1 11.92 -7.11 -9.91
N ALA A 2 11.64 -6.47 -8.78
CA ALA A 2 12.02 -7.04 -7.48
C ALA A 2 11.25 -8.36 -7.27
N ASP A 3 11.97 -9.42 -6.92
CA ASP A 3 11.38 -10.75 -6.77
C ASP A 3 10.53 -10.84 -5.50
N LEU A 4 9.30 -11.34 -5.66
CA LEU A 4 8.41 -11.61 -4.53
C LEU A 4 8.78 -12.95 -3.90
N THR A 5 8.74 -12.99 -2.57
CA THR A 5 9.07 -14.17 -1.77
C THR A 5 7.88 -14.56 -0.87
N PRO A 6 6.72 -14.96 -1.43
CA PRO A 6 5.52 -15.23 -0.63
C PRO A 6 5.72 -16.36 0.39
N LEU A 7 6.59 -17.33 0.10
CA LEU A 7 6.91 -18.44 1.00
C LEU A 7 7.71 -18.01 2.24
N ALA A 8 8.28 -16.81 2.25
CA ALA A 8 8.94 -16.25 3.43
C ALA A 8 7.95 -15.58 4.41
N ALA A 9 6.65 -15.53 4.07
CA ALA A 9 5.64 -14.98 4.95
C ALA A 9 5.51 -15.84 6.22
N PRO A 10 5.54 -15.24 7.43
CA PRO A 10 5.28 -15.96 8.66
C PRO A 10 3.84 -16.48 8.68
N ASP A 11 3.59 -17.58 9.38
CA ASP A 11 2.29 -18.28 9.35
C ASP A 11 1.11 -17.39 9.75
N TRP A 12 1.32 -16.42 10.64
CA TRP A 12 0.30 -15.47 11.04
C TRP A 12 -0.09 -14.46 9.94
N LEU A 13 0.78 -14.20 8.98
CA LEU A 13 0.57 -13.28 7.86
C LEU A 13 0.11 -14.00 6.57
N ARG A 14 0.34 -15.31 6.48
CA ARG A 14 -0.06 -16.13 5.31
C ARG A 14 -1.52 -15.96 4.89
N PRO A 15 -2.52 -15.93 5.79
CA PRO A 15 -3.90 -15.70 5.37
C PRO A 15 -4.10 -14.40 4.59
N LEU A 16 -3.34 -13.34 4.88
CA LEU A 16 -3.39 -12.10 4.11
C LEU A 16 -2.68 -12.30 2.75
N VAL A 17 -1.44 -12.80 2.76
CA VAL A 17 -0.58 -12.98 1.57
C VAL A 17 -1.24 -13.88 0.53
N ASP A 18 -1.82 -15.01 0.97
CA ASP A 18 -2.46 -15.99 0.11
C ASP A 18 -3.78 -15.47 -0.50
N ASN A 19 -4.37 -14.42 0.08
CA ASN A 19 -5.66 -13.88 -0.32
C ASN A 19 -5.60 -12.45 -0.89
N VAL A 20 -4.40 -11.91 -1.17
CA VAL A 20 -4.23 -10.53 -1.68
C VAL A 20 -5.08 -10.25 -2.93
N ALA A 21 -5.20 -11.22 -3.84
CA ALA A 21 -6.02 -11.08 -5.05
C ALA A 21 -7.54 -10.92 -4.76
N SER A 22 -8.01 -11.35 -3.59
CA SER A 22 -9.43 -11.22 -3.20
C SER A 22 -9.76 -9.86 -2.58
N VAL A 23 -8.74 -9.09 -2.18
CA VAL A 23 -8.90 -7.83 -1.44
C VAL A 23 -9.67 -6.76 -2.24
N PRO A 24 -9.45 -6.56 -3.55
CA PRO A 24 -10.23 -5.58 -4.32
C PRO A 24 -11.73 -5.87 -4.28
N ASP A 25 -12.13 -7.14 -4.39
CA ASP A 25 -13.54 -7.52 -4.35
C ASP A 25 -14.14 -7.42 -2.94
N ALA A 26 -13.34 -7.72 -1.91
CA ALA A 26 -13.75 -7.50 -0.53
C ALA A 26 -14.00 -6.02 -0.23
N TYR A 27 -13.15 -5.12 -0.76
CA TYR A 27 -13.37 -3.68 -0.68
C TYR A 27 -14.64 -3.26 -1.41
N ARG A 28 -14.83 -3.69 -2.67
CA ARG A 28 -16.02 -3.35 -3.46
C ARG A 28 -17.34 -3.75 -2.78
N ARG A 29 -17.35 -4.89 -2.07
CA ARG A 29 -18.54 -5.35 -1.32
C ARG A 29 -18.84 -4.54 -0.06
N ARG A 30 -17.85 -3.88 0.52
CA ARG A 30 -17.97 -3.13 1.78
C ARG A 30 -18.16 -1.63 1.58
N VAL A 31 -17.94 -1.14 0.37
CA VAL A 31 -18.07 0.28 0.01
C VAL A 31 -19.48 0.55 -0.51
N PRO A 32 -20.18 1.58 0.00
CA PRO A 32 -21.47 2.00 -0.53
C PRO A 32 -21.45 2.24 -2.05
N ALA A 33 -22.53 1.89 -2.74
CA ALA A 33 -22.58 1.89 -4.22
C ALA A 33 -22.35 3.29 -4.83
N ASP A 34 -22.74 4.35 -4.13
CA ASP A 34 -22.52 5.76 -4.48
C ASP A 34 -21.04 6.16 -4.41
N VAL A 35 -20.31 5.67 -3.40
CA VAL A 35 -18.86 5.82 -3.30
C VAL A 35 -18.18 5.05 -4.45
N LEU A 36 -18.63 3.84 -4.74
CA LEU A 36 -18.10 3.02 -5.84
C LEU A 36 -18.31 3.65 -7.23
N ALA A 37 -19.49 4.27 -7.43
CA ALA A 37 -19.81 5.00 -8.64
C ALA A 37 -18.95 6.25 -8.79
N SER A 38 -18.69 6.96 -7.68
CA SER A 38 -17.81 8.14 -7.66
C SER A 38 -16.36 7.78 -7.98
N ILE A 39 -15.86 6.66 -7.44
CA ILE A 39 -14.54 6.08 -7.79
C ILE A 39 -14.47 5.77 -9.29
N SER A 40 -15.52 5.15 -9.85
CA SER A 40 -15.59 4.78 -11.28
C SER A 40 -15.63 6.01 -12.21
N ALA A 41 -16.40 7.05 -11.86
CA ALA A 41 -16.49 8.27 -12.66
C ALA A 41 -15.18 9.11 -12.61
N ALA A 42 -14.52 9.15 -11.45
CA ALA A 42 -13.22 9.79 -11.30
C ALA A 42 -12.13 9.05 -12.12
N ASN A 43 -12.20 7.72 -12.16
CA ASN A 43 -11.36 6.84 -13.00
C ASN A 43 -11.43 7.18 -14.50
N GLU A 44 -12.65 7.26 -15.03
CA GLU A 44 -12.89 7.58 -16.44
C GLU A 44 -12.36 8.97 -16.80
N SER A 45 -12.49 9.92 -15.87
CA SER A 45 -12.04 11.30 -16.04
C SER A 45 -10.51 11.40 -15.99
N ALA A 46 -9.85 10.72 -15.05
CA ALA A 46 -8.39 10.65 -14.95
C ALA A 46 -7.77 9.94 -16.16
N THR A 47 -8.45 8.90 -16.68
CA THR A 47 -8.03 8.20 -17.91
C THR A 47 -8.13 9.12 -19.12
N ARG A 48 -9.19 9.93 -19.24
CA ARG A 48 -9.35 10.93 -20.31
C ARG A 48 -8.34 12.07 -20.23
N ALA A 49 -7.92 12.46 -19.02
CA ALA A 49 -6.96 13.53 -18.81
C ALA A 49 -5.49 13.12 -19.10
N GLY A 50 -5.20 11.84 -19.34
CA GLY A 50 -3.84 11.35 -19.58
C GLY A 50 -2.93 11.39 -18.35
N THR A 51 -3.47 11.66 -17.16
CA THR A 51 -2.72 11.84 -15.90
C THR A 51 -2.67 10.56 -15.06
N LYS A 52 -2.47 9.39 -15.68
CA LYS A 52 -2.18 8.16 -14.91
C LYS A 52 -0.73 8.17 -14.48
N ARG A 53 -0.43 8.89 -13.41
CA ARG A 53 0.82 8.68 -12.67
C ARG A 53 0.60 7.46 -11.78
N ASP A 54 1.14 6.32 -12.20
CA ASP A 54 1.16 5.13 -11.36
C ASP A 54 1.89 5.48 -10.05
N ALA A 55 1.37 4.99 -8.94
CA ALA A 55 1.93 5.19 -7.62
C ALA A 55 1.92 3.87 -6.85
N ALA A 56 2.83 3.72 -5.91
CA ALA A 56 2.90 2.54 -5.06
C ALA A 56 3.17 2.96 -3.62
N VAL A 57 2.62 2.17 -2.68
CA VAL A 57 2.82 2.34 -1.25
C VAL A 57 3.31 1.05 -0.62
N LEU A 58 4.11 1.15 0.43
CA LEU A 58 4.65 0.04 1.19
C LEU A 58 3.80 -0.22 2.44
N VAL A 59 3.15 -1.39 2.49
CA VAL A 59 2.51 -1.89 3.71
C VAL A 59 3.50 -2.81 4.43
N LEU A 60 4.31 -2.23 5.32
CA LEU A 60 5.38 -2.96 6.01
C LEU A 60 4.93 -3.45 7.39
N PHE A 61 4.90 -4.77 7.56
CA PHE A 61 4.72 -5.42 8.85
C PHE A 61 6.06 -5.86 9.44
N SER A 62 6.22 -5.74 10.76
CA SER A 62 7.27 -6.42 11.52
C SER A 62 6.66 -7.26 12.63
N GLY A 63 7.26 -8.41 12.93
CA GLY A 63 6.77 -9.30 13.96
C GLY A 63 7.63 -10.56 14.08
N PRO A 64 7.32 -11.46 15.04
CA PRO A 64 8.05 -12.71 15.19
C PRO A 64 7.79 -13.62 14.00
N VAL A 65 8.85 -14.29 13.53
CA VAL A 65 8.77 -15.27 12.43
C VAL A 65 7.94 -16.48 12.86
N ASP A 66 8.11 -16.93 14.10
CA ASP A 66 7.46 -18.13 14.65
C ASP A 66 6.15 -17.80 15.40
N GLY A 67 5.45 -16.73 15.00
CA GLY A 67 4.16 -16.35 15.59
C GLY A 67 3.07 -17.39 15.32
N PRO A 68 2.11 -17.59 16.23
CA PRO A 68 1.05 -18.58 16.06
C PRO A 68 0.16 -18.27 14.85
N ALA A 69 -0.25 -19.30 14.13
CA ALA A 69 -1.26 -19.17 13.08
C ALA A 69 -2.60 -18.68 13.67
N GLY A 70 -3.37 -17.91 12.88
CA GLY A 70 -4.71 -17.45 13.27
C GLY A 70 -4.86 -15.95 13.51
N GLY A 71 -3.79 -15.16 13.32
CA GLY A 71 -3.85 -13.70 13.33
C GLY A 71 -2.56 -13.06 13.81
N PRO A 72 -2.40 -11.73 13.66
CA PRO A 72 -1.18 -11.04 14.02
C PRO A 72 -0.89 -11.20 15.53
N PRO A 73 0.32 -11.65 15.92
CA PRO A 73 0.71 -11.74 17.32
C PRO A 73 0.79 -10.34 17.97
N PRO A 74 0.78 -10.24 19.32
CA PRO A 74 0.82 -8.94 20.01
C PRO A 74 2.04 -8.06 19.68
N ALA A 75 3.16 -8.67 19.29
CA ALA A 75 4.39 -7.98 18.89
C ALA A 75 4.43 -7.65 17.38
N THR A 76 3.26 -7.48 16.75
CA THR A 76 3.17 -7.07 15.34
C THR A 76 3.10 -5.56 15.26
N ASP A 77 4.00 -4.96 14.51
CA ASP A 77 3.95 -3.54 14.17
C ASP A 77 3.64 -3.34 12.69
N LEU A 78 3.04 -2.19 12.38
CA LEU A 78 2.75 -1.74 11.03
C LEU A 78 3.35 -0.34 10.85
N LEU A 79 4.20 -0.17 9.83
CA LEU A 79 4.81 1.12 9.54
C LEU A 79 3.80 2.07 8.90
N VAL A 80 3.65 3.26 9.49
CA VAL A 80 2.91 4.38 8.93
C VAL A 80 3.71 5.67 9.12
N THR A 81 3.57 6.60 8.18
CA THR A 81 4.08 7.96 8.29
C THR A 81 2.95 8.91 8.66
N VAL A 82 3.28 9.99 9.38
CA VAL A 82 2.32 11.05 9.72
C VAL A 82 2.90 12.36 9.21
N ARG A 83 2.14 13.08 8.38
CA ARG A 83 2.58 14.41 7.93
C ARG A 83 2.63 15.39 9.10
N ALA A 84 3.72 16.15 9.16
CA ALA A 84 3.93 17.17 10.18
C ALA A 84 2.73 18.11 10.27
N SER A 85 2.26 18.35 11.50
CA SER A 85 1.03 19.10 11.79
C SER A 85 1.11 20.59 11.44
N THR A 86 2.28 21.09 11.04
CA THR A 86 2.58 22.49 10.75
C THR A 86 2.31 22.90 9.30
N LEU A 87 1.92 21.97 8.42
CA LEU A 87 1.57 22.26 7.03
C LEU A 87 0.09 22.67 6.88
N ARG A 88 -0.18 23.67 6.02
CA ARG A 88 -1.50 24.33 5.89
C ARG A 88 -2.62 23.44 5.31
N ASN A 89 -2.29 22.27 4.74
CA ASN A 89 -3.24 21.25 4.26
C ASN A 89 -2.82 19.84 4.75
N HIS A 90 -3.80 18.99 5.09
CA HIS A 90 -3.63 17.56 5.43
C HIS A 90 -2.73 17.26 6.65
N SER A 91 -2.86 18.05 7.73
CA SER A 91 -2.13 17.81 8.97
C SER A 91 -2.60 16.50 9.66
N GLY A 92 -1.64 15.69 10.13
CA GLY A 92 -1.93 14.55 11.02
C GLY A 92 -2.53 13.29 10.37
N GLN A 93 -2.70 13.25 9.05
CA GLN A 93 -3.15 12.03 8.37
C GLN A 93 -2.03 10.97 8.38
N ALA A 94 -2.37 9.78 8.86
CA ALA A 94 -1.50 8.61 8.77
C ALA A 94 -1.60 8.02 7.35
N ALA A 95 -0.45 7.71 6.76
CA ALA A 95 -0.35 7.10 5.45
C ALA A 95 0.69 5.98 5.47
N PHE A 96 0.60 5.07 4.51
CA PHE A 96 1.71 4.17 4.21
C PHE A 96 2.81 4.95 3.48
N PRO A 97 4.10 4.68 3.74
CA PRO A 97 5.18 5.25 2.94
C PRO A 97 4.98 4.93 1.47
N GLY A 98 5.20 5.90 0.58
CA GLY A 98 4.99 5.67 -0.84
C GLY A 98 4.77 6.94 -1.64
N GLY A 99 4.73 6.77 -2.96
CA GLY A 99 4.73 7.89 -3.87
C GLY A 99 4.54 7.50 -5.32
N VAL A 100 4.80 8.47 -6.18
CA VAL A 100 4.63 8.35 -7.63
C VAL A 100 5.79 7.52 -8.20
N SER A 101 5.48 6.66 -9.17
CA SER A 101 6.49 5.87 -9.88
C SER A 101 7.39 6.79 -10.70
N ASP A 102 8.69 6.58 -10.60
CA ASP A 102 9.71 7.22 -11.41
C ASP A 102 9.94 6.41 -12.71
N PRO A 103 10.29 7.02 -13.85
CA PRO A 103 10.77 6.31 -15.04
C PRO A 103 11.86 5.26 -14.79
N GLU A 104 12.69 5.42 -13.75
CA GLU A 104 13.74 4.47 -13.38
C GLU A 104 13.23 3.30 -12.53
N ASP A 105 12.00 3.36 -12.02
CA ASP A 105 11.43 2.30 -11.19
C ASP A 105 11.05 1.06 -12.01
N ASP A 106 11.58 -0.09 -11.59
CA ASP A 106 11.26 -1.39 -12.17
C ASP A 106 9.99 -2.00 -11.51
N GLY A 107 8.89 -1.26 -11.64
CA GLY A 107 7.57 -1.65 -11.16
C GLY A 107 7.24 -1.20 -9.72
N PRO A 108 6.04 -1.58 -9.21
CA PRO A 108 5.49 -1.01 -7.98
C PRO A 108 6.30 -1.33 -6.72
N VAL A 109 7.00 -2.47 -6.68
CA VAL A 109 7.87 -2.82 -5.55
C VAL A 109 9.07 -1.88 -5.50
N SER A 110 9.71 -1.61 -6.65
CA SER A 110 10.84 -0.66 -6.74
C SER A 110 10.41 0.72 -6.25
N THR A 111 9.28 1.22 -6.76
CA THR A 111 8.71 2.52 -6.36
C THR A 111 8.45 2.56 -4.86
N ALA A 112 7.75 1.58 -4.29
CA ALA A 112 7.41 1.58 -2.86
C ALA A 112 8.65 1.49 -1.96
N LEU A 113 9.67 0.71 -2.33
CA LEU A 113 10.91 0.60 -1.58
C LEU A 113 11.74 1.89 -1.64
N ARG A 114 11.87 2.50 -2.83
CA ARG A 114 12.55 3.78 -3.02
C ARG A 114 11.91 4.86 -2.14
N GLU A 115 10.61 5.05 -2.27
CA GLU A 115 9.86 6.04 -1.50
C GLU A 115 9.94 5.77 0.01
N ALA A 116 9.81 4.52 0.45
CA ALA A 116 9.95 4.18 1.87
C ALA A 116 11.35 4.53 2.42
N ARG A 117 12.42 4.27 1.64
CA ARG A 117 13.79 4.66 2.01
C ARG A 117 13.93 6.17 2.11
N GLU A 118 13.39 6.91 1.15
CA GLU A 118 13.45 8.38 1.13
C GLU A 118 12.68 9.02 2.30
N GLU A 119 11.47 8.53 2.59
CA GLU A 119 10.60 9.13 3.62
C GLU A 119 10.95 8.72 5.05
N THR A 120 11.42 7.49 5.25
CA THR A 120 11.61 6.91 6.60
C THR A 120 13.06 6.54 6.92
N GLY A 121 13.94 6.49 5.92
CA GLY A 121 15.30 6.00 6.07
C GLY A 121 15.40 4.49 6.29
N VAL A 122 14.32 3.73 6.06
CA VAL A 122 14.33 2.27 6.26
C VAL A 122 15.36 1.61 5.32
N ASP A 123 16.08 0.65 5.88
CA ASP A 123 16.99 -0.19 5.12
C ASP A 123 16.19 -1.23 4.33
N THR A 124 15.99 -0.96 3.04
CA THR A 124 15.22 -1.80 2.12
C THR A 124 15.84 -3.18 1.91
N ASP A 125 17.13 -3.34 2.15
CA ASP A 125 17.84 -4.61 1.93
C ASP A 125 17.47 -5.65 3.00
N ARG A 126 16.82 -5.19 4.09
CA ARG A 126 16.28 -6.03 5.17
C ARG A 126 14.81 -6.34 4.99
N LEU A 127 14.18 -5.83 3.94
CA LEU A 127 12.77 -6.05 3.66
C LEU A 127 12.60 -7.23 2.71
N VAL A 128 11.56 -8.02 2.93
CA VAL A 128 11.22 -9.16 2.08
C VAL A 128 9.88 -8.87 1.43
N PRO A 129 9.83 -8.48 0.15
CA PRO A 129 8.58 -8.29 -0.58
C PRO A 129 7.80 -9.60 -0.66
N LEU A 130 6.60 -9.66 -0.08
CA LEU A 130 5.81 -10.90 -0.03
C LEU A 130 4.77 -10.97 -1.15
N ALA A 131 4.11 -9.86 -1.45
CA ALA A 131 3.04 -9.78 -2.43
C ALA A 131 2.88 -8.35 -2.96
N VAL A 132 2.23 -8.23 -4.11
CA VAL A 132 1.72 -6.96 -4.65
C VAL A 132 0.20 -7.07 -4.73
N LEU A 133 -0.50 -6.05 -4.24
CA LEU A 133 -1.93 -5.93 -4.42
C LEU A 133 -2.25 -5.45 -5.82
N ASP A 134 -3.34 -5.95 -6.40
CA ASP A 134 -3.85 -5.46 -7.68
C ASP A 134 -4.02 -3.94 -7.66
N ARG A 135 -3.72 -3.33 -8.82
CA ARG A 135 -3.83 -1.88 -8.98
C ARG A 135 -5.23 -1.42 -8.60
N MET A 136 -5.27 -0.54 -7.61
CA MET A 136 -6.50 0.04 -7.11
C MET A 136 -6.52 1.52 -7.44
N PHE A 137 -7.62 1.99 -8.01
CA PHE A 137 -7.82 3.41 -8.17
C PHE A 137 -8.34 4.00 -6.87
N ILE A 138 -7.57 4.94 -6.32
CA ILE A 138 -7.99 5.76 -5.20
C ILE A 138 -8.40 7.12 -5.79
N PRO A 139 -9.68 7.52 -5.71
CA PRO A 139 -10.08 8.85 -6.16
C PRO A 139 -9.34 9.89 -5.30
N PRO A 140 -8.96 11.05 -5.86
CA PRO A 140 -8.41 12.12 -5.05
C PRO A 140 -9.43 12.47 -3.95
N THR A 141 -9.07 12.19 -2.71
CA THR A 141 -9.94 12.47 -1.59
C THR A 141 -9.84 13.96 -1.28
N GLY A 142 -10.94 14.69 -1.49
CA GLY A 142 -11.04 16.12 -1.14
C GLY A 142 -11.08 16.39 0.36
N PHE A 143 -10.48 15.54 1.21
CA PHE A 143 -10.43 15.73 2.65
C PHE A 143 -9.37 16.78 3.00
N HIS A 144 -9.81 18.03 3.08
CA HIS A 144 -9.07 19.14 3.70
C HIS A 144 -9.09 19.05 5.23
#